data_AF-A0A6A7ABH0-F1
#
_entry.id   AF-A0A6A7ABH0-F1
#
_cell.length_a   1.000
_cell.length_b   1.000
_cell.length_c   1.000
_cell.angle_alpha   90.00
_cell.angle_beta   90.00
_cell.angle_gamma   90.00
#
_symmetry.space_group_name_H-M   'P 1'
#
loop_
_entity.id
_entity.type
_entity.pdbx_description
1 polymer ?
#
loop_
_entity_poly.entity_id
_entity_poly.type
_entity_poly.pdbx_seq_one_letter_code
_entity_poly.pdbx_strand_id
1 'polypeptide(L)'
;MAAWEASFKKTTILKAFEATGLSPFKPEAILKRSHLKATEQASSDSESSTLIKDRGDPRAQKLSQAFHLISVQKSLLAQEAKGLKEALINERLRRKQGKSLPLKAPEEYHGGAVFWSPRKVKEARDRLQQQEAEEEQQQLQKQRQQRLVRRGGRSRPRIFRPGVRPRWRPGY
;
A
#
# COMPACT_ATOMS: atom_id res chain seq x y z
N MET A 1 24.44 3.77 41.19
CA MET A 1 25.13 4.34 40.02
C MET A 1 24.22 4.14 38.82
N ALA A 2 23.75 5.21 38.19
CA ALA A 2 22.79 5.09 37.09
C ALA A 2 23.53 4.73 35.78
N ALA A 3 22.96 3.85 34.96
CA ALA A 3 23.62 3.30 33.77
C ALA A 3 24.06 4.37 32.75
N TRP A 4 23.41 5.55 32.75
CA TRP A 4 23.74 6.66 31.85
C TRP A 4 25.01 7.44 32.27
N GLU A 5 25.28 7.56 33.57
CA GLU A 5 26.53 8.17 34.06
C GLU A 5 27.76 7.34 33.65
N ALA A 6 27.58 6.03 33.45
CA ALA A 6 28.64 5.15 32.95
C ALA A 6 28.87 5.29 31.43
N SER A 7 27.85 5.66 30.65
CA SER A 7 27.92 5.72 29.19
C SER A 7 28.40 7.07 28.64
N PHE A 8 28.04 8.19 29.28
CA PHE A 8 28.40 9.55 28.85
C PHE A 8 29.80 9.99 29.30
N LYS A 9 30.80 9.14 29.09
CA LYS A 9 32.21 9.51 29.32
C LYS A 9 32.81 10.11 28.06
N LYS A 10 33.58 11.20 28.19
CA LYS A 10 34.30 11.86 27.08
C LYS A 10 35.08 10.88 26.22
N THR A 11 35.72 9.89 26.83
CA THR A 11 36.49 8.84 26.15
C THR A 11 35.62 7.95 25.26
N THR A 12 34.42 7.57 25.72
CA THR A 12 33.48 6.73 24.97
C THR A 12 32.90 7.50 23.78
N ILE A 13 32.58 8.78 24.00
CA ILE A 13 32.09 9.68 22.96
C ILE A 13 33.13 9.85 21.86
N LEU A 14 34.39 10.14 22.20
CA LEU A 14 35.48 10.29 21.22
C LEU A 14 35.72 8.99 20.44
N LYS A 15 35.71 7.82 21.11
CA LYS A 15 35.82 6.52 20.44
C LYS A 15 34.68 6.25 19.46
N ALA A 16 33.45 6.68 19.76
CA ALA A 16 32.32 6.52 18.85
C ALA A 16 32.47 7.35 17.57
N PHE A 17 33.00 8.58 17.68
CA PHE A 17 33.31 9.42 16.52
C PHE A 17 34.51 8.92 15.72
N GLU A 18 35.51 8.35 16.40
CA GLU A 18 36.65 7.70 15.74
C GLU A 18 36.22 6.46 14.95
N ALA A 19 35.34 5.63 15.53
CA ALA A 19 34.80 4.43 14.87
C ALA A 19 33.98 4.73 13.61
N THR A 20 33.36 5.92 13.55
CA THR A 20 32.62 6.39 12.38
C THR A 20 33.50 7.18 11.39
N GLY A 21 34.76 7.46 11.74
CA GLY A 21 35.65 8.29 10.93
C GLY A 21 35.17 9.74 10.81
N LEU A 22 34.30 10.20 11.70
CA LEU A 22 33.81 11.59 11.73
C LEU A 22 34.83 12.53 12.36
N SER A 23 35.54 12.07 13.40
CA SER A 23 36.57 12.84 14.10
C SER A 23 37.70 11.93 14.59
N PRO A 24 38.94 12.08 14.08
CA PRO A 24 39.32 12.90 12.93
C PRO A 24 38.65 12.41 11.63
N PHE A 25 38.41 13.31 10.68
CA PHE A 25 37.68 13.00 9.44
C PHE A 25 38.46 12.00 8.56
N LYS A 26 38.00 10.76 8.51
CA LYS A 26 38.61 9.62 7.80
C LYS A 26 37.51 8.83 7.07
N PRO A 27 37.08 9.27 5.87
CA PRO A 27 35.94 8.68 5.15
C PRO A 27 36.17 7.22 4.71
N GLU A 28 37.43 6.79 4.54
CA GLU A 28 37.77 5.43 4.13
C GLU A 28 37.35 4.33 5.11
N ALA A 29 37.22 4.65 6.41
CA ALA A 29 36.82 3.69 7.43
C ALA A 29 35.40 3.14 7.18
N ILE A 30 34.51 4.00 6.68
CA ILE A 30 33.14 3.62 6.32
C ILE A 30 33.15 2.76 5.06
N LEU A 31 33.94 3.15 4.05
CA LEU A 31 34.05 2.41 2.78
C LEU A 31 34.54 0.97 3.00
N LYS A 32 35.58 0.79 3.82
CA LYS A 32 36.11 -0.55 4.16
C LYS A 32 35.04 -1.43 4.83
N ARG A 33 34.22 -0.86 5.71
CA ARG A 33 33.14 -1.59 6.40
C ARG A 33 32.01 -2.01 5.46
N SER A 34 31.67 -1.18 4.47
CA SER A 34 30.69 -1.55 3.45
C SER A 34 31.18 -2.69 2.55
N HIS A 35 32.47 -2.72 2.21
CA HIS A 35 33.03 -3.81 1.41
C HIS A 35 33.04 -5.15 2.17
N LEU A 36 33.34 -5.14 3.47
CA LEU A 36 33.30 -6.36 4.32
C LEU A 36 31.89 -6.93 4.45
N LYS A 37 30.87 -6.08 4.58
CA LYS A 37 29.46 -6.51 4.64
C LYS A 37 28.98 -7.09 3.31
N ALA A 38 29.49 -6.59 2.18
CA ALA A 38 29.21 -7.16 0.87
C ALA A 38 29.80 -8.58 0.73
N THR A 39 30.97 -8.85 1.31
CA THR A 39 31.59 -10.20 1.26
C THR A 39 30.84 -11.23 2.09
N GLU A 40 30.29 -10.88 3.26
CA GLU A 40 29.48 -11.80 4.08
C GLU A 40 28.07 -12.03 3.50
N GLN A 41 27.52 -11.09 2.73
CA GLN A 41 26.24 -11.27 2.02
C GLN A 41 26.41 -11.84 0.60
N ALA A 42 27.64 -11.95 0.08
CA ALA A 42 27.92 -12.55 -1.22
C ALA A 42 28.14 -14.08 -1.15
N SER A 43 28.04 -14.71 0.02
CA SER A 43 28.12 -16.18 0.12
C SER A 43 26.78 -16.91 -0.15
N SER A 44 25.76 -16.20 -0.62
CA SER A 44 24.54 -16.80 -1.17
C SER A 44 24.20 -16.07 -2.46
N ASP A 45 24.12 -16.83 -3.54
CA ASP A 45 23.68 -16.43 -4.88
C ASP A 45 24.77 -15.82 -5.79
N SER A 46 25.87 -16.55 -5.96
CA SER A 46 26.63 -16.53 -7.22
C SER A 46 27.01 -17.93 -7.70
N GLU A 47 26.08 -18.86 -7.53
CA GLU A 47 26.08 -20.17 -8.21
C GLU A 47 25.17 -20.09 -9.45
N SER A 48 25.53 -19.27 -10.43
CA SER A 48 24.92 -19.39 -11.77
C SER A 48 25.88 -18.93 -12.86
N SER A 49 27.07 -19.54 -12.90
CA SER A 49 27.92 -19.49 -14.09
C SER A 49 28.57 -20.84 -14.43
N THR A 50 27.95 -21.93 -13.98
CA THR A 50 28.29 -23.27 -14.44
C THR A 50 27.02 -23.91 -14.96
N LEU A 51 26.82 -23.90 -16.28
CA LEU A 51 26.09 -24.89 -17.10
C LEU A 51 25.73 -24.31 -18.49
N ILE A 52 26.67 -23.62 -19.13
CA ILE A 52 26.67 -23.55 -20.60
C ILE A 52 28.05 -24.01 -21.02
N LYS A 53 28.19 -25.34 -21.13
CA LYS A 53 29.40 -25.99 -21.66
C LYS A 53 29.59 -25.71 -23.16
N ASP A 54 28.59 -25.13 -23.83
CA ASP A 54 28.64 -24.76 -25.24
C ASP A 54 28.93 -23.28 -25.42
N ARG A 55 30.15 -22.85 -25.04
CA ARG A 55 30.60 -21.45 -25.20
C ARG A 55 30.67 -20.98 -26.66
N GLY A 56 30.65 -21.90 -27.63
CA GLY A 56 30.77 -21.62 -29.06
C GLY A 56 29.46 -21.60 -29.85
N ASP A 57 28.34 -22.08 -29.29
CA ASP A 57 27.11 -22.24 -30.07
C ASP A 57 26.29 -20.94 -30.13
N PRO A 58 26.16 -20.31 -31.31
CA PRO A 58 25.45 -19.02 -31.43
C PRO A 58 23.96 -19.15 -31.10
N ARG A 59 23.38 -20.35 -31.20
CA ARG A 59 22.00 -20.62 -30.79
C ARG A 59 21.85 -20.65 -29.27
N ALA A 60 22.77 -21.31 -28.56
CA ALA A 60 22.77 -21.37 -27.10
C ALA A 60 22.96 -19.97 -26.50
N GLN A 61 23.84 -19.15 -27.07
CA GLN A 61 24.02 -17.75 -26.65
C GLN A 61 22.74 -16.93 -26.84
N LYS A 62 22.07 -17.01 -27.99
CA LYS A 62 20.78 -16.33 -28.23
C LYS A 62 19.71 -16.74 -27.22
N LEU A 63 19.62 -18.03 -26.91
CA LEU A 63 18.67 -18.53 -25.90
C LEU A 63 19.02 -18.00 -24.50
N SER A 64 20.30 -18.00 -24.11
CA SER A 64 20.73 -17.46 -22.81
C SER A 64 20.43 -15.97 -22.67
N GLN A 65 20.65 -15.19 -23.73
CA GLN A 65 20.32 -13.77 -23.78
C GLN A 65 18.81 -13.53 -23.68
N ALA A 66 18.01 -14.31 -24.41
CA ALA A 66 16.55 -14.24 -24.33
C ALA A 66 16.04 -14.60 -22.94
N PHE A 67 16.57 -15.67 -22.33
CA PHE A 67 16.20 -16.08 -20.98
C PHE A 67 16.57 -15.02 -19.94
N HIS A 68 17.77 -14.42 -20.05
CA HIS A 68 18.19 -13.32 -19.20
C HIS A 68 17.24 -12.12 -19.35
N LEU A 69 16.93 -11.72 -20.59
CA LEU A 69 15.99 -10.62 -20.87
C LEU A 69 14.62 -10.87 -20.22
N ILE A 70 14.06 -12.07 -20.39
CA ILE A 70 12.78 -12.46 -19.79
C ILE A 70 12.86 -12.40 -18.26
N SER A 71 13.97 -12.86 -17.68
CA SER A 71 14.17 -12.86 -16.23
C SER A 71 14.22 -11.44 -15.68
N VAL A 72 14.93 -10.54 -16.35
CA VAL A 72 14.96 -9.10 -15.99
C VAL A 72 13.57 -8.49 -16.12
N GLN A 73 12.88 -8.71 -17.25
CA GLN A 73 11.53 -8.19 -17.46
C GLN A 73 10.55 -8.68 -16.39
N LYS A 74 10.61 -9.96 -16.03
CA LYS A 74 9.78 -10.53 -14.96
C LYS A 74 10.07 -9.87 -13.61
N SER A 75 11.34 -9.63 -13.29
CA SER A 75 11.73 -8.97 -12.04
C SER A 75 11.23 -7.52 -11.97
N LEU A 76 11.33 -6.78 -13.08
CA LEU A 76 10.85 -5.41 -13.20
C LEU A 76 9.33 -5.35 -13.04
N LEU A 77 8.59 -6.18 -13.75
CA LEU A 77 7.13 -6.28 -13.62
C LEU A 77 6.71 -6.64 -12.20
N ALA A 78 7.43 -7.54 -11.52
CA ALA A 78 7.14 -7.90 -10.14
C ALA A 78 7.34 -6.72 -9.17
N GLN A 79 8.40 -5.93 -9.36
CA GLN A 79 8.65 -4.72 -8.58
C GLN A 79 7.59 -3.64 -8.84
N GLU A 80 7.18 -3.44 -10.09
CA GLU A 80 6.09 -2.53 -10.43
C GLU A 80 4.78 -2.96 -9.76
N ALA A 81 4.41 -4.23 -9.85
CA ALA A 81 3.21 -4.75 -9.19
C ALA A 81 3.25 -4.56 -7.66
N LYS A 82 4.44 -4.74 -7.05
CA LYS A 82 4.65 -4.47 -5.63
C LYS A 82 4.48 -2.98 -5.31
N GLY A 83 5.10 -2.09 -6.07
CA GLY A 83 5.00 -0.64 -5.90
C GLY A 83 3.57 -0.13 -6.04
N LEU A 84 2.81 -0.65 -7.02
CA LEU A 84 1.40 -0.31 -7.20
C LEU A 84 0.54 -0.76 -6.02
N LYS A 85 0.78 -1.97 -5.48
CA LYS A 85 0.08 -2.47 -4.29
C LYS A 85 0.37 -1.58 -3.07
N GLU A 86 1.63 -1.22 -2.85
CA GLU A 86 2.03 -0.34 -1.75
C GLU A 86 1.42 1.06 -1.91
N ALA A 87 1.46 1.63 -3.12
CA ALA A 87 0.84 2.92 -3.41
C ALA A 87 -0.67 2.91 -3.13
N LEU A 88 -1.37 1.84 -3.51
CA LEU A 88 -2.79 1.66 -3.23
C LEU A 88 -3.08 1.55 -1.73
N ILE A 89 -2.27 0.80 -0.97
CA ILE A 89 -2.38 0.71 0.48
C ILE A 89 -2.16 2.08 1.12
N ASN A 90 -1.10 2.79 0.71
CA ASN A 90 -0.77 4.12 1.21
C ASN A 90 -1.87 5.14 0.90
N GLU A 91 -2.44 5.11 -0.30
CA GLU A 91 -3.58 5.96 -0.66
C GLU A 91 -4.78 5.66 0.24
N ARG A 92 -5.14 4.38 0.42
CA ARG A 92 -6.23 3.99 1.31
C ARG A 92 -5.99 4.43 2.76
N LEU A 93 -4.75 4.31 3.25
CA LEU A 93 -4.37 4.77 4.58
C LEU A 93 -4.49 6.29 4.70
N ARG A 94 -4.00 7.05 3.70
CA ARG A 94 -4.14 8.51 3.65
C ARG A 94 -5.61 8.93 3.63
N ARG A 95 -6.45 8.29 2.81
CA ARG A 95 -7.89 8.55 2.79
C ARG A 95 -8.57 8.25 4.13
N LYS A 96 -8.13 7.20 4.85
CA LYS A 96 -8.61 6.92 6.21
C LYS A 96 -8.19 7.98 7.22
N GLN A 97 -7.00 8.57 7.07
CA GLN A 97 -6.49 9.61 7.98
C GLN A 97 -7.15 10.98 7.80
N GLY A 98 -7.76 11.27 6.65
CA GLY A 98 -8.36 12.58 6.35
C GLY A 98 -9.65 12.91 7.09
N LYS A 99 -10.25 11.97 7.83
CA LYS A 99 -11.47 12.24 8.62
C LYS A 99 -11.06 12.73 10.01
N SER A 100 -11.29 14.01 10.29
CA SER A 100 -11.15 14.55 11.64
C SER A 100 -12.12 13.86 12.58
N LEU A 101 -11.66 13.43 13.74
CA LEU A 101 -12.51 12.86 14.77
C LEU A 101 -13.50 13.95 15.26
N PRO A 102 -14.82 13.76 15.14
CA PRO A 102 -15.79 14.76 15.60
C PRO A 102 -15.83 14.79 17.13
N LEU A 103 -14.96 15.60 17.74
CA LEU A 103 -14.96 15.87 19.17
C LEU A 103 -16.05 16.89 19.49
N LYS A 104 -17.01 16.53 20.35
CA LYS A 104 -18.07 17.43 20.79
C LYS A 104 -17.54 18.37 21.85
N ALA A 105 -17.51 19.67 21.56
CA ALA A 105 -17.15 20.71 22.53
C ALA A 105 -17.98 20.58 23.83
N PRO A 106 -17.42 20.96 25.00
CA PRO A 106 -18.19 21.07 26.24
C PRO A 106 -19.37 22.03 26.07
N GLU A 107 -20.46 21.82 26.81
CA GLU A 107 -21.66 22.68 26.77
C GLU A 107 -21.36 24.13 27.17
N GLU A 108 -20.40 24.32 28.09
CA GLU A 108 -19.91 25.64 28.52
C GLU A 108 -18.47 25.84 28.03
N TYR A 109 -18.32 26.57 26.92
CA TYR A 109 -17.02 26.88 26.33
C TYR A 109 -16.63 28.33 26.60
N HIS A 110 -15.69 28.55 27.52
CA HIS A 110 -15.21 29.88 27.91
C HIS A 110 -13.98 30.36 27.09
N GLY A 111 -13.76 29.83 25.89
CA GLY A 111 -12.71 30.33 24.98
C GLY A 111 -11.27 29.85 25.24
N GLY A 112 -11.07 28.83 26.09
CA GLY A 112 -9.76 28.26 26.40
C GLY A 112 -9.40 27.00 25.61
N ALA A 113 -8.14 26.55 25.72
CA ALA A 113 -7.72 25.27 25.15
C ALA A 113 -8.51 24.10 25.77
N VAL A 114 -9.15 23.28 24.94
CA VAL A 114 -9.92 22.12 25.40
C VAL A 114 -9.01 20.89 25.49
N PHE A 115 -8.81 20.39 26.70
CA PHE A 115 -8.09 19.14 26.91
C PHE A 115 -9.01 17.93 26.65
N TRP A 116 -8.63 17.09 25.68
CA TRP A 116 -9.33 15.84 25.38
C TRP A 116 -8.63 14.66 26.04
N SER A 117 -9.24 14.12 27.09
CA SER A 117 -8.73 12.91 27.74
C SER A 117 -8.82 11.69 26.80
N PRO A 118 -7.96 10.67 26.97
CA PRO A 118 -8.01 9.45 26.15
C PRO A 118 -9.39 8.78 26.12
N ARG A 119 -10.16 8.88 27.22
CA ARG A 119 -11.54 8.38 27.30
C ARG A 119 -12.47 9.11 26.33
N LYS A 120 -12.46 10.45 26.30
CA LYS A 120 -13.27 11.24 25.37
C LYS A 120 -12.92 11.00 23.91
N VAL A 121 -11.64 10.79 23.60
CA VAL A 121 -11.17 10.41 22.25
C VAL A 121 -11.72 9.04 21.86
N LYS A 122 -11.74 8.07 22.78
CA LYS A 122 -12.32 6.75 22.51
C LYS A 122 -13.82 6.84 22.23
N GLU A 123 -14.58 7.55 23.07
CA GLU A 123 -16.03 7.75 22.86
C GLU A 123 -16.35 8.38 21.51
N ALA A 124 -15.57 9.38 21.07
CA ALA A 124 -15.76 10.00 19.77
C ALA A 124 -15.50 9.03 18.61
N ARG A 125 -14.56 8.09 18.77
CA ARG A 125 -14.30 7.03 17.76
C ARG A 125 -15.44 6.04 17.72
N ASP A 126 -15.93 5.61 18.88
CA ASP A 126 -17.04 4.65 18.98
C ASP A 126 -18.31 5.22 18.33
N ARG A 127 -18.60 6.51 18.54
CA ARG A 127 -19.71 7.22 17.88
C ARG A 127 -19.54 7.27 16.36
N LEU A 128 -18.33 7.57 15.87
CA LEU A 128 -18.07 7.61 14.44
C LEU A 128 -18.30 6.23 13.79
N GLN A 129 -17.83 5.16 14.45
CA GLN A 129 -18.05 3.79 13.99
C GLN A 129 -19.54 3.41 13.93
N GLN A 130 -20.32 3.82 14.92
CA GLN A 130 -21.77 3.62 14.93
C GLN A 130 -22.45 4.34 13.76
N GLN A 131 -22.09 5.61 13.52
CA GLN A 131 -22.62 6.39 12.40
C GLN A 131 -22.27 5.76 11.04
N GLU A 132 -21.02 5.35 10.84
CA GLU A 132 -20.59 4.68 9.60
C GLU A 132 -21.36 3.36 9.39
N ALA A 133 -21.55 2.56 10.43
CA ALA A 133 -22.32 1.32 10.35
C ALA A 133 -23.81 1.56 10.02
N GLU A 134 -24.42 2.58 10.62
CA GLU A 134 -25.80 2.98 10.32
C GLU A 134 -25.95 3.46 8.87
N GLU A 135 -25.03 4.30 8.38
CA GLU A 135 -25.01 4.76 6.99
C GLU A 135 -24.86 3.60 6.00
N GLU A 136 -23.97 2.65 6.27
CA GLU A 136 -23.79 1.44 5.45
C GLU A 136 -25.09 0.61 5.41
N GLN A 137 -25.76 0.40 6.55
CA GLN A 137 -27.04 -0.30 6.61
C GLN A 137 -28.11 0.42 5.79
N GLN A 138 -28.20 1.75 5.91
CA GLN A 138 -29.15 2.55 5.13
C GLN A 138 -28.86 2.47 3.62
N GLN A 139 -27.59 2.52 3.21
CA GLN A 139 -27.21 2.35 1.80
C GLN A 139 -27.60 0.97 1.27
N LEU A 140 -27.35 -0.09 2.03
CA LEU A 140 -27.76 -1.45 1.67
C LEU A 140 -29.28 -1.56 1.54
N GLN A 141 -30.04 -0.97 2.46
CA GLN A 141 -31.50 -0.93 2.36
C GLN A 141 -31.97 -0.20 1.09
N LYS A 142 -31.42 0.98 0.80
CA LYS A 142 -31.72 1.74 -0.43
C LYS A 142 -31.40 0.94 -1.68
N GLN A 143 -30.25 0.27 -1.73
CA GLN A 143 -29.89 -0.60 -2.87
C GLN A 143 -30.84 -1.79 -3.03
N ARG A 144 -31.25 -2.42 -1.92
CA ARG A 144 -32.25 -3.50 -1.92
C ARG A 144 -33.59 -3.02 -2.46
N GLN A 145 -34.08 -1.87 -1.99
CA GLN A 145 -35.31 -1.25 -2.47
C GLN A 145 -35.23 -0.92 -3.98
N GLN A 146 -34.14 -0.29 -4.42
CA GLN A 146 -33.93 -0.01 -5.85
C GLN A 146 -33.90 -1.28 -6.71
N ARG A 147 -33.27 -2.36 -6.23
CA ARG A 147 -33.28 -3.67 -6.91
C ARG A 147 -34.70 -4.25 -7.05
N LEU A 148 -35.52 -4.15 -6.00
CA LEU A 148 -36.92 -4.60 -6.04
C LEU A 148 -37.74 -3.77 -7.04
N VAL A 149 -37.61 -2.45 -7.02
CA VAL A 149 -38.27 -1.55 -7.99
C VAL A 149 -37.85 -1.86 -9.42
N ARG A 150 -36.55 -2.08 -9.69
CA ARG A 150 -36.05 -2.45 -11.03
C ARG A 150 -36.56 -3.81 -11.50
N ARG A 151 -36.78 -4.76 -10.58
CA ARG A 151 -37.38 -6.07 -10.90
C ARG A 151 -38.88 -5.95 -11.18
N GLY A 152 -39.63 -5.18 -10.38
CA GLY A 152 -41.05 -4.93 -10.59
C GLY A 152 -41.36 -4.10 -11.84
N GLY A 153 -40.48 -3.17 -12.22
CA GLY A 153 -40.61 -2.32 -13.40
C GLY A 153 -40.46 -3.05 -14.76
N ARG A 154 -40.04 -4.32 -14.77
CA ARG A 154 -40.02 -5.16 -15.99
C ARG A 154 -41.38 -5.79 -16.30
N SER A 155 -42.31 -5.78 -15.36
CA SER A 155 -43.69 -6.22 -15.57
C SER A 155 -44.57 -5.05 -16.00
N ARG A 156 -44.19 -4.33 -17.08
CA ARG A 156 -45.20 -3.54 -17.80
C ARG A 156 -46.04 -4.54 -18.57
N PRO A 157 -47.35 -4.68 -18.31
CA PRO A 157 -48.20 -5.50 -19.18
C PRO A 157 -48.06 -4.92 -20.59
N ARG A 158 -47.74 -5.78 -21.56
CA ARG A 158 -47.89 -5.41 -22.97
C ARG A 158 -49.36 -5.08 -23.15
N ILE A 159 -49.70 -3.79 -23.08
CA ILE A 159 -51.04 -3.32 -23.43
C ILE A 159 -51.15 -3.61 -24.92
N PHE A 160 -51.81 -4.72 -25.25
CA PHE A 160 -52.15 -5.05 -26.61
C PHE A 160 -53.17 -4.00 -27.06
N ARG A 161 -52.72 -3.01 -27.84
CA ARG A 161 -53.61 -2.03 -28.45
C ARG A 161 -54.39 -2.75 -29.55
N PRO A 162 -55.71 -2.94 -29.43
CA PRO A 162 -56.49 -3.58 -30.48
C PRO A 162 -56.70 -2.53 -31.58
N GLY A 163 -56.13 -2.74 -32.77
CA GLY A 163 -56.46 -1.90 -33.93
C GLY A 163 -55.39 -1.75 -35.00
N VAL A 164 -54.13 -2.07 -34.74
CA VAL A 164 -53.08 -1.92 -35.76
C VAL A 164 -52.72 -3.29 -36.33
N ARG A 165 -53.38 -3.67 -37.43
CA ARG A 165 -52.99 -4.86 -38.20
C ARG A 165 -51.57 -4.64 -38.77
N PRO A 166 -50.66 -5.62 -38.70
CA PRO A 166 -49.37 -5.51 -39.36
C PRO A 166 -49.61 -5.47 -40.87
N ARG A 167 -49.07 -4.43 -41.53
CA ARG A 167 -49.07 -4.32 -42.99
C ARG A 167 -48.14 -5.38 -43.55
N TRP A 168 -48.70 -6.44 -44.14
CA TRP A 168 -47.95 -7.42 -44.91
C TRP A 168 -47.24 -6.73 -46.08
N ARG A 169 -45.92 -6.88 -46.17
CA ARG A 169 -45.14 -6.60 -47.38
C ARG A 169 -44.76 -7.94 -48.02
N PRO A 170 -45.15 -8.22 -49.27
CA PRO A 170 -44.62 -9.37 -50.00
C PRO A 170 -43.15 -9.07 -50.36
N GLY A 171 -42.27 -10.02 -50.08
CA GLY A 171 -40.92 -10.01 -50.64
C GLY A 171 -40.95 -10.48 -52.10
N TYR A 172 -40.20 -9.78 -52.95
CA TYR A 172 -39.70 -10.31 -54.22
C TYR A 172 -38.33 -10.94 -53.96
#